data_AF-A0A940HUC1-F1
#
_entry.id   AF-A0A940HUC1-F1
#
_cell.length_a   1.000
_cell.length_b   1.000
_cell.length_c   1.000
_cell.angle_alpha   90.00
_cell.angle_beta   90.00
_cell.angle_gamma   90.00
#
_symmetry.space_group_name_H-M   'P 1'
#
loop_
_entity.id
_entity.type
_entity.pdbx_description
1 polymer ?
#
loop_
_entity_poly.entity_id
_entity_poly.type
_entity_poly.pdbx_seq_one_letter_code
_entity_poly.pdbx_strand_id
1 'polypeptide(L)'
;MNKKLLNLKDMHKQNYDKFGKIENISFINELAIGFSKKNKKIPSRFHYDLNGSKYFEKITKLKEYYVTRTEKKILKQLSQEMKNIFDDDSAFIEFGSGSADKIS
;
A
#
# COMPACT_ATOMS: atom_id res chain seq x y z
N MET A 1 -7.95 -32.62 9.95
CA MET A 1 -7.81 -31.17 10.24
C MET A 1 -6.33 -30.88 10.44
N ASN A 2 -5.68 -30.30 9.43
CA ASN A 2 -4.24 -30.38 9.19
C ASN A 2 -3.41 -29.55 10.18
N LYS A 3 -2.51 -30.22 10.94
CA LYS A 3 -1.50 -29.61 11.84
C LYS A 3 -0.61 -28.55 11.17
N LYS A 4 -0.58 -28.51 9.83
CA LYS A 4 0.20 -27.57 9.01
C LYS A 4 -0.32 -26.12 9.08
N LEU A 5 -1.63 -25.91 9.29
CA LEU A 5 -2.24 -24.57 9.39
C LEU A 5 -1.99 -23.89 10.74
N LEU A 6 -1.77 -24.66 11.81
CA LEU A 6 -1.44 -24.11 13.13
C LEU A 6 -0.06 -23.41 13.11
N ASN A 7 0.88 -23.97 12.34
CA ASN A 7 2.27 -23.53 12.29
C ASN A 7 2.51 -22.20 11.55
N LEU A 8 1.59 -21.79 10.67
CA LEU A 8 1.68 -20.51 9.94
C LEU A 8 1.44 -19.31 10.87
N LYS A 9 0.52 -19.44 11.83
CA LYS A 9 0.24 -18.37 12.80
C LYS A 9 1.43 -18.10 13.73
N ASP A 10 2.15 -19.14 14.11
CA ASP A 10 3.29 -19.04 15.03
C ASP A 10 4.56 -18.56 14.32
N MET A 11 4.80 -18.95 13.07
CA MET A 11 5.91 -18.44 12.24
C MET A 11 5.78 -16.95 11.89
N HIS A 12 4.55 -16.45 11.68
CA HIS A 12 4.33 -15.03 11.40
C HIS A 12 4.61 -14.15 12.62
N LYS A 13 4.36 -14.63 13.84
CA LYS A 13 4.52 -13.82 15.06
C LYS A 13 6.00 -13.53 15.37
N GLN A 14 6.89 -14.52 15.21
CA GLN A 14 8.32 -14.36 15.51
C GLN A 14 9.06 -13.39 14.57
N ASN A 15 8.60 -13.23 13.33
CA ASN A 15 9.22 -12.30 12.39
C ASN A 15 8.75 -10.85 12.57
N TYR A 16 7.55 -10.62 13.11
CA TYR A 16 7.03 -9.26 13.36
C TYR A 16 7.87 -8.48 14.37
N ASP A 17 8.37 -9.14 15.43
CA ASP A 17 9.22 -8.50 16.43
C ASP A 17 10.61 -8.11 15.88
N LYS A 18 11.04 -8.75 14.78
CA LYS A 18 12.33 -8.52 14.11
C LYS A 18 12.30 -7.37 13.12
N PHE A 19 11.14 -7.05 12.54
CA PHE A 19 10.91 -5.80 11.80
C PHE A 19 10.65 -4.68 12.81
N GLY A 20 11.76 -4.26 13.42
CA GLY A 20 11.83 -3.47 14.64
C GLY A 20 10.79 -2.36 14.74
N LYS A 21 10.34 -2.15 15.99
CA LYS A 21 9.60 -0.97 16.46
C LYS A 21 9.81 0.22 15.53
N ILE A 22 8.89 0.41 14.59
CA ILE A 22 8.78 1.67 13.87
C ILE A 22 8.45 2.65 14.98
N GLU A 23 9.40 3.51 15.36
CA GLU A 23 9.09 4.63 16.24
C GLU A 23 7.97 5.40 15.57
N ASN A 24 6.76 5.23 16.10
CA ASN A 24 5.56 5.83 15.58
C ASN A 24 5.58 7.28 16.06
N ILE A 25 6.44 8.09 15.46
CA ILE A 25 6.51 9.52 15.73
C ILE A 25 5.14 10.08 15.39
N SER A 26 4.49 10.68 16.38
CA SER A 26 3.15 11.27 16.21
C SER A 26 3.16 12.29 15.07
N PHE A 27 2.05 12.36 14.33
CA PHE A 27 1.78 13.36 13.29
C PHE A 27 2.23 14.77 13.69
N ILE A 28 1.93 15.18 14.93
CA ILE A 28 2.28 16.50 15.47
C ILE A 28 3.80 16.69 15.51
N ASN A 29 4.53 15.68 15.98
CA ASN A 29 5.99 15.76 16.12
C ASN A 29 6.67 15.88 14.74
N GLU A 30 6.20 15.13 13.75
CA GLU A 30 6.78 15.21 12.40
C GLU A 30 6.50 16.55 11.72
N LEU A 31 5.30 17.10 11.90
CA LEU A 31 5.01 18.44 11.39
C LEU A 31 5.83 19.51 12.12
N ALA A 32 5.97 19.42 13.44
CA ALA A 32 6.78 20.36 14.21
C ALA A 32 8.24 20.36 13.74
N ILE A 33 8.84 19.17 13.54
CA ILE A 33 10.19 19.01 12.99
C ILE A 33 10.26 19.51 11.54
N GLY A 34 9.25 19.24 10.73
CA GLY A 34 9.19 19.69 9.33
C GLY A 34 9.12 21.20 9.20
N PHE A 35 8.38 21.87 10.09
CA PHE A 35 8.17 23.31 10.07
C PHE A 35 9.26 24.12 10.77
N SER A 36 10.05 23.52 11.67
CA SER A 36 11.20 24.17 12.28
C SER A 36 12.39 24.34 11.32
N LYS A 37 12.41 23.60 10.19
CA LYS A 37 13.49 23.67 9.18
C LYS A 37 13.38 24.94 8.31
N LYS A 38 14.54 25.43 7.83
CA LYS A 38 14.62 26.54 6.86
C LYS A 38 13.77 26.26 5.61
N ASN A 39 13.91 25.06 5.04
CA ASN A 39 13.07 24.58 3.95
C ASN A 39 11.99 23.66 4.53
N LYS A 40 10.82 24.24 4.80
CA LYS A 40 9.69 23.55 5.42
C LYS A 40 9.17 22.42 4.52
N LYS A 41 8.84 21.27 5.12
CA LYS A 41 8.32 20.10 4.40
C LYS A 41 7.21 19.43 5.19
N ILE A 42 6.25 18.88 4.44
CA ILE A 42 5.20 17.99 4.96
C ILE A 42 5.42 16.63 4.29
N PRO A 43 5.52 15.52 5.04
CA PRO A 43 5.56 14.18 4.46
C PRO A 43 4.30 13.91 3.62
N SER A 44 4.49 13.41 2.39
CA SER A 44 3.38 13.21 1.44
C SER A 44 2.31 12.22 1.91
N ARG A 45 2.65 11.31 2.83
CA ARG A 45 1.68 10.38 3.43
C ARG A 45 0.54 11.08 4.18
N PHE A 46 0.77 12.30 4.65
CA PHE A 46 -0.28 13.12 5.29
C PHE A 46 -1.23 13.77 4.28
N HIS A 47 -0.98 13.63 2.97
CA HIS A 47 -1.92 14.08 1.95
C HIS A 47 -3.09 13.11 1.75
N TYR A 48 -3.08 11.91 2.35
CA TYR A 48 -4.08 10.87 2.12
C TYR A 48 -5.03 10.69 3.30
N ASP A 49 -5.55 11.80 3.83
CA ASP A 49 -6.74 11.73 4.66
C ASP A 49 -7.97 11.35 3.80
N LEU A 50 -9.17 11.35 4.39
CA LEU A 50 -10.39 11.02 3.65
C LEU A 50 -10.59 11.91 2.40
N ASN A 51 -10.31 13.21 2.51
CA ASN A 51 -10.55 14.16 1.42
C ASN A 51 -9.44 14.09 0.39
N GLY A 52 -8.19 14.05 0.83
CA GLY A 52 -7.02 13.89 -0.02
C GLY A 52 -7.04 12.59 -0.82
N SER A 53 -7.54 11.50 -0.23
CA SER A 53 -7.76 10.24 -0.97
C SER A 53 -8.80 10.42 -2.09
N LYS A 54 -9.94 11.07 -1.82
CA LYS A 54 -10.94 11.40 -2.86
C LYS A 54 -10.39 12.32 -3.94
N TYR A 55 -9.52 13.26 -3.59
CA TYR A 55 -8.85 14.09 -4.60
C TYR A 55 -7.88 13.27 -5.44
N PHE A 56 -7.13 12.36 -4.84
CA PHE A 56 -6.25 11.45 -5.58
C PHE A 56 -7.04 10.55 -6.55
N GLU A 57 -8.20 10.02 -6.14
CA GLU A 57 -9.12 9.28 -7.02
C GLU A 57 -9.63 10.11 -8.21
N LYS A 58 -9.78 11.43 -8.05
CA LYS A 58 -10.11 12.33 -9.15
C LYS A 58 -8.88 12.54 -10.06
N ILE A 59 -7.71 12.72 -9.46
CA ILE A 59 -6.43 12.86 -10.19
C ILE A 59 -6.20 11.64 -11.09
N THR A 60 -6.46 10.42 -10.62
CA THR A 60 -6.24 9.19 -11.40
C THR A 60 -7.11 9.09 -12.67
N LYS A 61 -8.15 9.91 -12.78
CA LYS A 61 -9.07 9.98 -13.93
C LYS A 61 -8.71 11.10 -14.92
N LEU A 62 -7.78 12.00 -14.56
CA LEU A 62 -7.34 13.07 -15.45
C LEU A 62 -6.62 12.50 -16.68
N LYS A 63 -6.73 13.21 -17.82
CA LYS A 63 -6.10 12.76 -19.08
C LYS A 63 -4.58 12.81 -18.96
N GLU A 64 -4.10 13.85 -18.30
CA GLU A 64 -2.70 14.19 -18.02
C GLU A 64 -2.05 13.17 -17.08
N TYR A 65 -2.81 12.61 -16.13
CA TYR A 65 -2.33 11.62 -15.17
C TYR A 65 -2.51 10.20 -15.70
N TYR A 66 -1.71 9.85 -16.72
CA TYR A 66 -1.85 8.56 -17.41
C TYR A 66 -1.46 7.33 -16.55
N VAL A 67 -0.71 7.53 -15.46
CA VAL A 67 -0.04 6.48 -14.68
C VAL A 67 -1.00 5.36 -14.28
N THR A 68 -2.12 5.69 -13.64
CA THR A 68 -3.11 4.70 -13.18
C THR A 68 -3.74 3.93 -14.33
N ARG A 69 -4.05 4.60 -15.45
CA ARG A 69 -4.65 3.95 -16.63
C ARG A 69 -3.67 2.99 -17.30
N THR A 70 -2.41 3.37 -17.39
CA THR A 70 -1.35 2.52 -17.96
C THR A 70 -1.09 1.30 -17.09
N GLU A 71 -0.96 1.47 -15.78
CA GLU A 71 -0.80 0.35 -14.83
C GLU A 71 -1.96 -0.64 -14.93
N LYS A 72 -3.22 -0.16 -14.88
CA LYS A 72 -4.40 -1.02 -15.04
C LYS A 72 -4.41 -1.79 -16.36
N LYS A 73 -4.00 -1.17 -17.46
CA LYS A 73 -3.90 -1.84 -18.76
C LYS A 73 -2.90 -3.00 -18.73
N ILE A 74 -1.71 -2.76 -18.16
CA ILE A 74 -0.65 -3.78 -18.05
C ILE A 74 -1.10 -4.91 -17.13
N LEU A 75 -1.65 -4.59 -15.95
CA LEU A 75 -2.15 -5.57 -15.00
C LEU A 75 -3.24 -6.46 -15.63
N LYS A 76 -4.16 -5.87 -16.40
CA LYS A 76 -5.20 -6.63 -17.11
C LYS A 76 -4.60 -7.62 -18.12
N GLN A 77 -3.56 -7.21 -18.85
CA GLN A 77 -2.86 -8.11 -19.78
C GLN A 77 -2.16 -9.26 -19.04
N LEU A 78 -1.40 -8.93 -17.99
CA LEU A 78 -0.66 -9.93 -17.19
C LEU A 78 -1.58 -10.85 -16.38
N SER A 79 -2.78 -10.39 -15.99
CA SER A 79 -3.72 -11.19 -15.20
C SER A 79 -4.10 -12.51 -15.86
N GLN A 80 -4.07 -12.58 -17.20
CA GLN A 80 -4.32 -13.81 -17.94
C GLN A 80 -3.18 -14.82 -17.80
N GLU A 81 -1.94 -14.33 -17.71
CA GLU A 81 -0.74 -15.14 -17.55
C GLU A 81 -0.52 -15.55 -16.08
N MET A 82 -0.88 -14.67 -15.14
CA MET A 82 -0.71 -14.91 -13.69
C MET A 82 -1.43 -16.16 -13.18
N LYS A 83 -2.57 -16.52 -13.78
CA LYS A 83 -3.31 -17.75 -13.43
C LYS A 83 -2.51 -19.03 -13.66
N ASN A 84 -1.50 -18.99 -14.54
CA ASN A 84 -0.63 -20.13 -14.81
C ASN A 84 0.62 -20.15 -13.92
N ILE A 85 0.83 -19.10 -13.12
CA ILE A 85 2.03 -18.91 -12.29
C ILE A 85 1.71 -19.15 -10.81
N PHE A 86 0.50 -18.81 -10.37
CA PHE A 86 0.08 -18.89 -8.98
C PHE A 86 -1.03 -19.93 -8.79
N ASP A 87 -0.91 -20.74 -7.74
CA ASP A 87 -1.96 -21.67 -7.33
C ASP A 87 -3.15 -20.93 -6.72
N ASP A 88 -4.35 -21.54 -6.76
CA ASP A 88 -5.59 -20.98 -6.21
C ASP A 88 -5.50 -20.68 -4.68
N ASP A 89 -4.60 -21.35 -3.96
CA ASP A 89 -4.37 -21.14 -2.52
C ASP A 89 -3.37 -20.01 -2.20
N SER A 90 -2.97 -19.22 -3.20
CA SER A 90 -2.00 -18.13 -3.04
C SER A 90 -2.60 -16.90 -2.34
N ALA A 91 -1.80 -16.25 -1.51
CA ALA A 91 -2.16 -14.98 -0.88
C ALA A 91 -1.67 -13.78 -1.70
N PHE A 92 -2.55 -12.82 -1.96
CA PHE A 92 -2.20 -11.55 -2.59
C PHE A 92 -2.03 -10.45 -1.52
N ILE A 93 -0.89 -9.78 -1.53
CA ILE A 93 -0.56 -8.71 -0.57
C ILE A 93 -0.33 -7.42 -1.35
N GLU A 94 -1.21 -6.42 -1.17
CA GLU A 94 -1.09 -5.10 -1.77
C GLU A 94 -0.62 -4.07 -0.74
N PHE A 95 0.56 -3.51 -0.95
CA PHE A 95 1.08 -2.44 -0.10
C PHE A 95 0.43 -1.10 -0.48
N GLY A 96 -0.30 -0.51 0.46
CA GLY A 96 -0.97 0.78 0.25
C GLY A 96 -2.08 0.68 -0.81
N SER A 97 -3.05 -0.21 -0.59
CA SER A 97 -4.09 -0.58 -1.56
C SER A 97 -4.98 0.57 -2.04
N GLY A 98 -5.06 1.68 -1.29
CA GLY A 98 -5.90 2.81 -1.66
C GLY A 98 -7.36 2.36 -1.88
N SER A 99 -7.93 2.62 -3.06
CA SER A 99 -9.28 2.19 -3.43
C SER A 99 -9.38 0.73 -3.88
N ALA A 100 -8.27 0.01 -4.03
CA ALA A 100 -8.18 -1.35 -4.58
C ALA A 100 -8.76 -1.54 -6.01
N ASP A 101 -9.16 -0.45 -6.70
CA ASP A 101 -9.74 -0.49 -8.05
C ASP A 101 -8.76 -1.00 -9.13
N LYS A 102 -7.51 -1.28 -8.77
CA LYS A 102 -6.50 -1.82 -9.70
C LYS A 102 -6.66 -3.33 -9.90
N ILE A 103 -7.19 -4.01 -8.89
CA ILE A 103 -7.31 -5.47 -8.82
C ILE A 103 -8.77 -5.95 -8.87
N SER A 104 -9.73 -5.01 -8.96
CA SER A 104 -11.16 -5.27 -9.15
C SER A 104 -11.50 -5.74 -10.57
#